data_AF-A0AAV5MAF6-F1
#
_entry.id   AF-A0AAV5MAF6-F1
#
_cell.length_a   1.000
_cell.length_b   1.000
_cell.length_c   1.000
_cell.angle_alpha   90.00
_cell.angle_beta   90.00
_cell.angle_gamma   90.00
#
_symmetry.space_group_name_H-M   'P 1'
#
loop_
_entity.id
_entity.type
_entity.pdbx_description
1 polymer ?
#
loop_
_entity_poly.entity_id
_entity_poly.type
_entity_poly.pdbx_seq_one_letter_code
_entity_poly.pdbx_strand_id
1 'polypeptide(L)'
;MLVREKIVALFGLMALSVSLFPDTCMADCVPSSCGKLTIHFPFRLRSDPKKCGYPDYELVCKNNRTTLPLKFTTLPLKFTTNQSFLVEEISYENQTVRVVDASLDRNKCSIPYHYGLVKSRHWRDTSFSLEPTRNSIMHVLNCRMPMSSSLYVDASSCTDSSSSAHTYFFLFNSQTKLSDFNESCRIEAQFPIMLSNISGLSASDIYLKMLMGFELTGWRWFCSNHRSILCSSRSLREKM
;
A
#
# COMPACT_ATOMS: atom_id res chain seq x y z
N MET A 1 58.87 37.11 -3.30
CA MET A 1 57.54 37.76 -3.42
C MET A 1 56.61 37.08 -4.44
N LEU A 2 57.11 36.57 -5.59
CA LEU A 2 56.27 35.96 -6.65
C LEU A 2 55.52 34.65 -6.33
N VAL A 3 55.89 33.91 -5.28
CA VAL A 3 55.26 32.63 -4.93
C VAL A 3 53.98 32.82 -4.09
N ARG A 4 53.90 33.93 -3.34
CA ARG A 4 52.78 34.21 -2.41
C ARG A 4 51.54 34.71 -3.16
N GLU A 5 51.71 35.42 -4.27
CA GLU A 5 50.60 35.90 -5.10
C GLU A 5 49.94 34.79 -5.92
N LYS A 6 50.72 33.81 -6.40
CA LYS A 6 50.18 32.66 -7.17
C LYS A 6 49.33 31.71 -6.31
N ILE A 7 49.65 31.58 -5.03
CA ILE A 7 48.89 30.74 -4.10
C ILE A 7 47.53 31.39 -3.75
N VAL A 8 47.51 32.70 -3.51
CA VAL A 8 46.25 33.44 -3.23
C VAL A 8 45.31 33.42 -4.44
N ALA A 9 45.86 33.52 -5.66
CA ALA A 9 45.07 33.39 -6.89
C ALA A 9 44.46 31.98 -7.05
N LEU A 10 45.17 30.91 -6.70
CA LEU A 10 44.65 29.53 -6.75
C LEU A 10 43.53 29.28 -5.73
N PHE A 11 43.66 29.80 -4.50
CA PHE A 11 42.62 29.68 -3.48
C PHE A 11 41.39 30.55 -3.79
N GLY A 12 41.58 31.72 -4.42
CA GLY A 12 40.48 32.54 -4.93
C GLY A 12 39.68 31.86 -6.04
N LEU A 13 40.36 31.19 -6.98
CA LEU A 13 39.72 30.44 -8.06
C LEU A 13 39.03 29.16 -7.56
N MET A 14 39.58 28.47 -6.55
CA MET A 14 38.90 27.33 -5.91
C MET A 14 37.66 27.77 -5.13
N ALA A 15 37.69 28.91 -4.44
CA ALA A 15 36.53 29.46 -3.71
C ALA A 15 35.41 29.94 -4.65
N LEU A 16 35.75 30.42 -5.85
CA LEU A 16 34.79 30.78 -6.91
C LEU A 16 34.19 29.57 -7.63
N SER A 17 34.82 28.40 -7.58
CA SER A 17 34.30 27.16 -8.17
C SER A 17 33.30 26.42 -7.26
N VAL A 18 33.31 26.71 -5.96
CA VAL A 18 32.42 26.06 -4.97
C VAL A 18 31.03 26.70 -4.90
N SER A 19 30.83 27.89 -5.47
CA SER A 19 29.56 28.63 -5.43
C SER A 19 28.69 28.49 -6.68
N LEU A 20 29.03 27.57 -7.60
CA LEU A 20 28.23 27.24 -8.81
C LEU A 20 27.53 25.88 -8.74
N PHE A 21 27.27 25.37 -7.54
CA PHE A 21 26.17 24.43 -7.35
C PHE A 21 25.01 25.21 -6.73
N PRO A 22 24.17 25.88 -7.53
CA PRO A 22 22.84 26.16 -7.04
C PRO A 22 22.23 24.81 -6.64
N ASP A 23 21.69 24.72 -5.43
CA ASP A 23 20.80 23.64 -4.97
C ASP A 23 19.48 23.62 -5.81
N THR A 24 19.58 23.69 -7.13
CA THR A 24 18.46 23.81 -8.07
C THR A 24 17.89 22.48 -8.51
N CYS A 25 18.35 21.34 -7.98
CA CYS A 25 17.81 20.05 -8.45
C CYS A 25 16.33 19.84 -8.04
N MET A 26 15.87 20.48 -6.96
CA MET A 26 14.60 20.19 -6.28
C MET A 26 13.52 21.28 -6.42
N ALA A 27 13.82 22.43 -7.07
CA ALA A 27 12.88 23.54 -7.21
C ALA A 27 11.77 23.29 -8.25
N ASP A 28 11.90 22.28 -9.12
CA ASP A 28 11.03 22.05 -10.27
C ASP A 28 9.96 20.97 -10.08
N CYS A 29 9.88 20.30 -8.93
CA CYS A 29 8.89 19.25 -8.71
C CYS A 29 7.56 19.87 -8.28
N VAL A 30 6.83 20.37 -9.28
CA VAL A 30 5.46 20.85 -9.11
C VAL A 30 4.55 19.66 -8.83
N PRO A 31 3.63 19.77 -7.84
CA PRO A 31 2.60 18.78 -7.60
C PRO A 31 1.79 18.43 -8.85
N SER A 32 1.60 17.14 -9.09
CA SER A 32 0.68 16.65 -10.12
C SER A 32 -0.70 16.37 -9.51
N SER A 33 -1.72 16.20 -10.36
CA SER A 33 -3.06 15.84 -9.90
C SER A 33 -3.70 14.78 -10.80
N CYS A 34 -4.55 13.95 -10.20
CA CYS A 34 -5.38 12.99 -10.92
C CYS A 34 -6.68 12.77 -10.16
N GLY A 35 -7.81 13.12 -10.78
CA GLY A 35 -9.11 13.11 -10.10
C GLY A 35 -9.09 14.03 -8.88
N LYS A 36 -9.41 13.48 -7.71
CA LYS A 36 -9.41 14.21 -6.42
C LYS A 36 -8.05 14.24 -5.70
N LEU A 37 -7.02 13.58 -6.24
CA LEU A 37 -5.75 13.40 -5.57
C LEU A 37 -4.71 14.40 -6.05
N THR A 38 -4.03 15.02 -5.10
CA THR A 38 -2.79 15.77 -5.32
C THR A 38 -1.60 14.86 -5.03
N ILE A 39 -0.70 14.78 -6.01
CA ILE A 39 0.41 13.85 -6.05
C ILE A 39 1.71 14.64 -5.88
N HIS A 40 2.47 14.27 -4.86
CA HIS A 40 3.76 14.83 -4.51
C HIS A 40 4.75 13.69 -4.29
N PHE A 41 6.02 14.06 -4.28
CA PHE A 41 7.08 13.19 -3.81
C PHE A 41 6.70 12.54 -2.45
N PRO A 42 6.91 11.22 -2.27
CA PRO A 42 7.66 10.28 -3.12
C PRO A 42 6.86 9.68 -4.29
N PHE A 43 5.54 9.90 -4.32
CA PHE A 43 4.69 9.42 -5.41
C PHE A 43 4.91 10.25 -6.67
N ARG A 44 4.72 9.60 -7.82
CA ARG A 44 4.74 10.29 -9.11
C ARG A 44 3.78 9.65 -10.09
N LEU A 45 3.25 10.43 -11.02
CA LEU A 45 2.67 9.91 -12.24
C LEU A 45 3.77 9.55 -13.24
N ARG A 46 3.44 8.69 -14.21
CA ARG A 46 4.34 8.36 -15.33
C ARG A 46 4.73 9.57 -16.18
N SER A 47 3.87 10.59 -16.23
CA SER A 47 4.12 11.87 -16.90
C SER A 47 5.08 12.80 -16.14
N ASP A 48 5.28 12.57 -14.84
CA ASP A 48 6.11 13.44 -14.03
C ASP A 48 7.60 13.20 -14.33
N PRO A 49 8.45 14.22 -14.19
CA PRO A 49 9.89 14.04 -14.31
C PRO A 49 10.38 12.94 -13.38
N LYS A 50 11.30 12.08 -13.86
CA LYS A 50 11.85 10.95 -13.07
C LYS A 50 12.45 11.37 -11.72
N LYS A 51 12.90 12.62 -11.60
CA LYS A 51 13.46 13.19 -10.36
C LYS A 51 12.40 13.53 -9.29
N CYS A 52 11.12 13.57 -9.66
CA CYS A 52 10.02 14.03 -8.81
C CYS A 52 9.24 12.92 -8.10
N GLY A 53 9.77 11.70 -8.09
CA GLY A 53 9.27 10.60 -7.28
C GLY A 53 10.04 9.33 -7.55
N TYR A 54 9.71 8.28 -6.82
CA TYR A 54 10.42 7.00 -6.93
C TYR A 54 9.68 6.03 -7.85
N PRO A 55 10.38 5.17 -8.61
CA PRO A 55 9.75 4.18 -9.48
C PRO A 55 8.79 3.23 -8.75
N ASP A 56 9.09 2.84 -7.52
CA ASP A 56 8.23 1.94 -6.74
C ASP A 56 6.94 2.60 -6.22
N TYR A 57 6.84 3.92 -6.35
CA TYR A 57 5.71 4.75 -5.95
C TYR A 57 5.05 5.41 -7.17
N GLU A 58 5.28 4.85 -8.37
CA GLU A 58 4.63 5.32 -9.58
C GLU A 58 3.14 4.95 -9.57
N LEU A 59 2.30 5.98 -9.71
CA LEU A 59 0.85 5.88 -9.81
C LEU A 59 0.42 5.97 -11.27
N VAL A 60 -0.64 5.23 -11.60
CA VAL A 60 -1.25 5.27 -12.94
C VAL A 60 -2.51 6.11 -12.87
N CYS A 61 -2.58 7.16 -13.68
CA CYS A 61 -3.79 7.97 -13.84
C CYS A 61 -4.47 7.62 -15.17
N LYS A 62 -5.72 7.14 -15.12
CA LYS A 62 -6.53 6.90 -16.31
C LYS A 62 -7.96 7.33 -16.04
N ASN A 63 -8.52 8.18 -16.92
CA ASN A 63 -9.90 8.69 -16.81
C ASN A 63 -10.22 9.29 -15.42
N ASN A 64 -9.31 10.14 -14.90
CA ASN A 64 -9.41 10.72 -13.55
C ASN A 64 -9.46 9.71 -12.40
N ARG A 65 -9.05 8.45 -12.65
CA ARG A 65 -8.89 7.42 -11.63
C ARG A 65 -7.42 7.10 -11.45
N THR A 66 -6.97 7.17 -10.20
CA THR A 66 -5.59 6.85 -9.81
C THR A 66 -5.53 5.42 -9.30
N THR A 67 -4.62 4.63 -9.87
CA THR A 67 -4.34 3.27 -9.42
C THR A 67 -2.88 3.09 -9.01
N LEU A 68 -2.69 2.26 -7.99
CA LEU A 68 -1.40 1.79 -7.52
C LEU A 68 -1.22 0.33 -7.95
N PRO A 69 -0.35 0.03 -8.92
CA PRO A 69 -0.01 -1.35 -9.27
C PRO A 69 0.98 -1.92 -8.24
N LEU A 70 0.65 -3.06 -7.64
CA LEU A 70 1.53 -3.80 -6.73
C LEU A 70 1.75 -5.22 -7.24
N LYS A 71 2.92 -5.76 -6.92
CA LYS A 71 3.27 -7.16 -7.19
C LYS A 71 3.18 -7.95 -5.90
N PHE A 72 2.43 -9.03 -5.91
CA PHE A 72 2.35 -9.95 -4.78
C PHE A 72 2.83 -11.32 -5.15
N THR A 73 3.63 -11.92 -4.29
CA THR A 73 4.07 -13.31 -4.45
C THR A 73 3.30 -14.18 -3.47
N THR A 74 2.49 -15.11 -4.00
CA THR A 74 1.74 -16.07 -3.21
C THR A 74 2.60 -17.31 -2.94
N LEU A 75 2.62 -17.77 -1.68
CA LEU A 75 3.36 -18.97 -1.25
C LEU A 75 2.37 -20.11 -0.96
N PRO A 76 2.75 -21.39 -1.13
CA PRO A 76 4.11 -21.88 -1.43
C PRO A 76 4.50 -21.83 -2.91
N LEU A 77 3.56 -21.56 -3.81
CA LEU A 77 3.75 -21.71 -5.26
C LEU A 77 4.66 -20.66 -5.91
N LYS A 78 5.11 -19.63 -5.17
CA LYS A 78 5.92 -18.50 -5.65
C LYS A 78 5.33 -17.87 -6.92
N PHE A 79 4.01 -17.77 -6.97
CA PHE A 79 3.34 -17.17 -8.11
C PHE A 79 3.23 -15.66 -7.88
N THR A 80 3.79 -14.86 -8.78
CA THR A 80 3.72 -13.40 -8.71
C THR A 80 2.53 -12.88 -9.50
N THR A 81 1.58 -12.25 -8.83
CA THR A 81 0.44 -11.56 -9.43
C THR A 81 0.67 -10.05 -9.43
N ASN A 82 0.28 -9.40 -10.53
CA ASN A 82 0.11 -7.95 -10.55
C ASN A 82 -1.33 -7.66 -10.08
N GLN A 83 -1.47 -6.92 -8.99
CA GLN A 83 -2.76 -6.43 -8.52
C GLN A 83 -2.78 -4.91 -8.67
N SER A 84 -3.92 -4.38 -9.11
CA SER A 84 -4.15 -2.94 -9.15
C SER A 84 -5.09 -2.54 -8.02
N PHE A 85 -4.73 -1.50 -7.30
CA PHE A 85 -5.58 -0.90 -6.29
C PHE A 85 -5.99 0.50 -6.69
N LEU A 86 -7.23 0.87 -6.44
CA LEU A 86 -7.68 2.26 -6.51
C LEU A 86 -7.12 3.02 -5.32
N VAL A 87 -6.50 4.16 -5.57
CA VAL A 87 -6.02 5.05 -4.50
C VAL A 87 -7.18 5.95 -4.09
N GLU A 88 -7.64 5.80 -2.85
CA GLU A 88 -8.70 6.63 -2.30
C GLU A 88 -8.16 7.90 -1.65
N GLU A 89 -6.99 7.81 -1.03
CA GLU A 89 -6.39 8.90 -0.26
C GLU A 89 -4.88 8.69 -0.08
N ILE A 90 -4.11 9.78 -0.15
CA ILE A 90 -2.70 9.81 0.22
C ILE A 90 -2.55 10.80 1.38
N SER A 91 -2.22 10.30 2.57
CA SER A 91 -1.93 11.13 3.73
C SER A 91 -0.42 11.33 3.85
N TYR A 92 0.07 12.50 3.42
CA TYR A 92 1.50 12.83 3.51
C TYR A 92 1.96 13.07 4.96
N GLU A 93 1.07 13.58 5.81
CA GLU A 93 1.34 13.81 7.23
C GLU A 93 1.48 12.49 7.99
N ASN A 94 0.51 11.58 7.81
CA ASN A 94 0.53 10.26 8.46
C ASN A 94 1.41 9.26 7.72
N GLN A 95 1.85 9.59 6.50
CA GLN A 95 2.66 8.75 5.63
C GLN A 95 1.98 7.42 5.30
N THR A 96 0.67 7.47 5.05
CA THR A 96 -0.15 6.32 4.66
C THR A 96 -0.93 6.57 3.37
N VAL A 97 -1.13 5.53 2.58
CA VAL A 97 -1.97 5.55 1.37
C VAL A 97 -3.10 4.57 1.57
N ARG A 98 -4.33 5.05 1.50
CA ARG A 98 -5.51 4.20 1.61
C ARG A 98 -5.92 3.74 0.22
N VAL A 99 -6.01 2.43 0.07
CA VAL A 99 -6.25 1.78 -1.22
C VAL A 99 -7.40 0.79 -1.13
N VAL A 100 -8.14 0.63 -2.23
CA VAL A 100 -9.24 -0.33 -2.38
C VAL A 100 -8.88 -1.26 -3.53
N ASP A 101 -9.18 -2.54 -3.42
CA ASP A 101 -9.01 -3.46 -4.54
C ASP A 101 -9.82 -2.99 -5.75
N ALA A 102 -9.18 -2.85 -6.92
CA ALA A 102 -9.88 -2.46 -8.12
C ALA A 102 -10.85 -3.54 -8.65
N SER A 103 -10.76 -4.78 -8.15
CA SER A 103 -11.64 -5.90 -8.53
C SER A 103 -12.95 -5.99 -7.74
N LEU A 104 -13.09 -5.23 -6.64
CA LEU A 104 -14.32 -5.25 -5.84
C LEU A 104 -15.45 -4.45 -6.54
N ASP A 105 -16.67 -4.99 -6.48
CA ASP A 105 -17.87 -4.38 -7.04
C ASP A 105 -18.80 -3.91 -5.91
N ARG A 106 -19.09 -2.61 -5.86
CA ARG A 106 -19.97 -2.04 -4.83
C ARG A 106 -21.39 -2.61 -4.85
N ASN A 107 -21.83 -3.18 -5.97
CA ASN A 107 -23.19 -3.65 -6.14
C ASN A 107 -23.35 -5.16 -5.89
N LYS A 108 -22.26 -5.91 -5.77
CA LYS A 108 -22.28 -7.37 -5.63
C LYS A 108 -21.31 -7.83 -4.56
N CYS A 109 -21.81 -8.49 -3.52
CA CYS A 109 -20.91 -9.15 -2.56
C CYS A 109 -20.18 -10.31 -3.23
N SER A 110 -18.85 -10.33 -3.11
CA SER A 110 -18.00 -11.37 -3.70
C SER A 110 -16.76 -11.63 -2.85
N ILE A 111 -16.29 -12.87 -2.84
CA ILE A 111 -15.01 -13.20 -2.19
C ILE A 111 -13.85 -12.79 -3.11
N PRO A 112 -12.87 -11.99 -2.65
CA PRO A 112 -11.73 -11.61 -3.47
C PRO A 112 -10.64 -12.71 -3.43
N TYR A 113 -10.80 -13.72 -4.28
CA TYR A 113 -9.85 -14.84 -4.39
C TYR A 113 -8.45 -14.42 -4.90
N HIS A 114 -8.29 -13.20 -5.40
CA HIS A 114 -7.03 -12.70 -5.97
C HIS A 114 -5.95 -12.42 -4.92
N TYR A 115 -6.35 -12.23 -3.65
CA TYR A 115 -5.40 -12.24 -2.56
C TYR A 115 -5.11 -13.70 -2.18
N GLY A 116 -4.11 -14.30 -2.81
CA GLY A 116 -3.61 -15.60 -2.35
C GLY A 116 -3.10 -15.54 -0.90
N LEU A 117 -2.47 -16.61 -0.40
CA LEU A 117 -1.95 -16.65 0.98
C LEU A 117 -0.80 -15.64 1.17
N VAL A 118 -1.13 -14.37 1.44
CA VAL A 118 -0.17 -13.31 1.72
C VAL A 118 0.33 -13.49 3.14
N LYS A 119 1.45 -14.21 3.32
CA LYS A 119 2.17 -14.14 4.59
C LYS A 119 2.61 -12.70 4.82
N SER A 120 2.08 -12.09 5.89
CA SER A 120 2.35 -10.69 6.33
C SER A 120 3.82 -10.28 6.28
N ARG A 121 4.73 -11.24 6.38
CA ARG A 121 6.19 -11.07 6.35
C ARG A 121 6.77 -10.66 4.99
N HIS A 122 6.03 -10.74 3.87
CA HIS A 122 6.51 -10.39 2.53
C HIS A 122 6.01 -9.05 1.98
N TRP A 123 5.19 -8.31 2.73
CA TRP A 123 5.08 -6.85 2.58
C TRP A 123 6.42 -6.12 2.78
N ARG A 124 7.49 -6.84 3.12
CA ARG A 124 8.85 -6.33 3.25
C ARG A 124 9.65 -6.36 1.95
N ASP A 125 9.19 -7.08 0.93
CA ASP A 125 9.83 -7.13 -0.41
C ASP A 125 9.18 -6.13 -1.39
N THR A 126 8.13 -5.45 -0.94
CA THR A 126 7.52 -4.30 -1.61
C THR A 126 7.90 -3.01 -0.90
N SER A 127 8.00 -1.91 -1.63
CA SER A 127 8.25 -0.58 -1.04
C SER A 127 7.11 -0.08 -0.11
N PHE A 128 6.00 -0.84 -0.06
CA PHE A 128 4.90 -0.65 0.86
C PHE A 128 4.78 -1.79 1.86
N SER A 129 4.34 -1.47 3.08
CA SER A 129 3.86 -2.44 4.07
C SER A 129 2.44 -2.12 4.54
N LEU A 130 1.71 -3.09 5.08
CA LEU A 130 0.44 -2.80 5.75
C LEU A 130 0.68 -1.96 6.99
N GLU A 131 -0.11 -0.92 7.18
CA GLU A 131 -0.11 -0.13 8.42
C GLU A 131 -0.59 -1.00 9.59
N PRO A 132 0.30 -1.43 10.50
CA PRO A 132 0.00 -2.50 11.47
C PRO A 132 -0.99 -2.06 12.55
N THR A 133 -1.15 -0.76 12.77
CA THR A 133 -2.05 -0.22 13.81
C THR A 133 -3.50 -0.11 13.35
N ARG A 134 -3.73 -0.04 12.03
CA ARG A 134 -5.06 0.20 11.44
C ARG A 134 -5.62 -0.98 10.67
N ASN A 135 -4.75 -1.86 10.17
CA ASN A 135 -5.17 -3.00 9.37
C ASN A 135 -5.09 -4.31 10.16
N SER A 136 -6.02 -5.19 9.83
CA SER A 136 -6.05 -6.59 10.22
C SER A 136 -6.05 -7.48 8.97
N ILE A 137 -5.82 -8.77 9.15
CA ILE A 137 -5.92 -9.76 8.07
C ILE A 137 -7.18 -10.60 8.26
N MET A 138 -8.06 -10.56 7.27
CA MET A 138 -9.20 -11.46 7.17
C MET A 138 -8.81 -12.72 6.41
N HIS A 139 -9.34 -13.86 6.86
CA HIS A 139 -9.14 -15.15 6.23
C HIS A 139 -10.45 -15.63 5.64
N VAL A 140 -10.40 -16.14 4.42
CA VAL A 140 -11.52 -16.85 3.80
C VAL A 140 -11.27 -18.33 3.96
N LEU A 141 -12.22 -19.02 4.58
CA LEU A 141 -12.16 -20.44 4.80
C LEU A 141 -13.22 -21.15 3.95
N ASN A 142 -12.82 -22.28 3.38
CA ASN A 142 -13.71 -23.25 2.77
C ASN A 142 -13.75 -24.48 3.68
N CYS A 143 -14.89 -24.69 4.33
CA CYS A 143 -15.09 -25.73 5.35
C CYS A 143 -16.13 -26.75 4.90
N ARG A 144 -15.96 -28.01 5.31
CA ARG A 144 -16.93 -29.09 5.02
C ARG A 144 -18.11 -29.16 5.99
N MET A 145 -18.01 -28.46 7.11
CA MET A 145 -19.02 -28.45 8.17
C MET A 145 -19.30 -27.01 8.60
N PRO A 146 -20.51 -26.71 9.08
CA PRO A 146 -20.82 -25.40 9.63
C PRO A 146 -20.02 -25.13 10.90
N MET A 147 -19.62 -23.87 11.10
CA MET A 147 -18.89 -23.43 12.29
C MET A 147 -19.83 -22.72 13.26
N SER A 148 -19.86 -23.18 14.51
CA SER A 148 -20.68 -22.60 15.59
C SER A 148 -19.78 -21.82 16.57
N SER A 149 -19.23 -20.69 16.14
CA SER A 149 -18.43 -19.80 16.99
C SER A 149 -18.48 -18.36 16.47
N SER A 150 -18.45 -17.38 17.38
CA SER A 150 -18.44 -15.95 17.07
C SER A 150 -17.18 -15.46 16.35
N LEU A 151 -16.16 -16.32 16.22
CA LEU A 151 -14.95 -16.06 15.44
C LEU A 151 -15.20 -16.17 13.93
N TYR A 152 -16.28 -16.82 13.52
CA TYR A 152 -16.60 -17.06 12.11
C TYR A 152 -17.84 -16.26 11.71
N VAL A 153 -17.78 -15.66 10.53
CA VAL A 153 -18.94 -15.05 9.87
C VAL A 153 -19.23 -15.84 8.61
N ASP A 154 -20.47 -16.34 8.48
CA ASP A 154 -20.90 -17.08 7.29
C ASP A 154 -20.84 -16.17 6.05
N ALA A 155 -19.95 -16.54 5.12
CA ALA A 155 -19.66 -15.83 3.88
C ALA A 155 -20.36 -16.43 2.66
N SER A 156 -21.22 -17.43 2.84
CA SER A 156 -21.94 -18.11 1.75
C SER A 156 -22.81 -17.17 0.92
N SER A 157 -23.34 -16.10 1.52
CA SER A 157 -24.10 -15.06 0.80
C SER A 157 -23.27 -14.25 -0.20
N CYS A 158 -21.94 -14.32 -0.11
CA CYS A 158 -20.99 -13.63 -0.98
C CYS A 158 -20.27 -14.58 -1.94
N THR A 159 -20.76 -15.82 -2.08
CA THR A 159 -20.25 -16.80 -3.05
C THR A 159 -21.30 -17.13 -4.10
N ASP A 160 -20.84 -17.33 -5.33
CA ASP A 160 -21.70 -17.78 -6.45
C ASP A 160 -21.95 -19.31 -6.41
N SER A 161 -21.51 -20.01 -5.35
CA SER A 161 -21.44 -21.47 -5.32
C SER A 161 -22.79 -22.12 -5.00
N SER A 162 -23.39 -22.76 -6.00
CA SER A 162 -24.50 -23.73 -5.89
C SER A 162 -24.10 -25.10 -5.31
N SER A 163 -22.87 -25.24 -4.83
CA SER A 163 -22.32 -26.50 -4.29
C SER A 163 -22.74 -26.67 -2.83
N SER A 164 -23.64 -27.62 -2.57
CA SER A 164 -24.19 -27.91 -1.23
C SER A 164 -23.22 -28.58 -0.24
N ALA A 165 -21.97 -28.86 -0.64
CA ALA A 165 -21.02 -29.64 0.16
C ALA A 165 -20.01 -28.80 0.95
N HIS A 166 -19.89 -27.50 0.67
CA HIS A 166 -18.88 -26.63 1.26
C HIS A 166 -19.52 -25.31 1.73
N THR A 167 -19.08 -24.82 2.88
CA THR A 167 -19.53 -23.56 3.47
C THR A 167 -18.34 -22.62 3.60
N TYR A 168 -18.53 -21.37 3.18
CA TYR A 168 -17.49 -20.34 3.24
C TYR A 168 -17.64 -19.49 4.48
N PHE A 169 -16.53 -19.19 5.15
CA PHE A 169 -16.52 -18.33 6.33
C PHE A 169 -15.44 -17.27 6.23
N PHE A 170 -15.76 -16.07 6.71
CA PHE A 170 -14.75 -15.09 7.10
C PHE A 170 -14.30 -15.37 8.53
N LEU A 171 -12.99 -15.41 8.73
CA LEU A 171 -12.37 -15.54 10.03
C LEU A 171 -11.44 -14.36 10.27
N PHE A 172 -11.73 -13.63 11.35
CA PHE A 172 -10.91 -12.52 11.80
C PHE A 172 -9.72 -13.03 12.61
N ASN A 173 -8.52 -12.64 12.20
CA ASN A 173 -7.31 -13.04 12.89
C ASN A 173 -6.50 -11.79 13.28
N SER A 174 -6.48 -11.45 14.56
CA SER A 174 -5.43 -10.58 15.09
C SER A 174 -4.25 -11.37 15.67
N GLN A 175 -4.41 -12.63 16.11
CA GLN A 175 -3.37 -13.42 16.81
C GLN A 175 -3.44 -14.98 16.74
N THR A 176 -4.45 -15.57 16.11
CA THR A 176 -4.68 -17.03 16.02
C THR A 176 -3.62 -17.73 15.16
N LYS A 177 -3.04 -18.83 15.66
CA LYS A 177 -2.03 -19.61 14.92
C LYS A 177 -2.71 -20.43 13.83
N LEU A 178 -1.99 -20.68 12.73
CA LEU A 178 -2.44 -21.57 11.65
C LEU A 178 -2.78 -23.00 12.12
N SER A 179 -2.24 -23.41 13.27
CA SER A 179 -2.53 -24.70 13.93
C SER A 179 -3.88 -24.76 14.62
N ASP A 180 -4.51 -23.62 14.90
CA ASP A 180 -5.77 -23.56 15.65
C ASP A 180 -6.99 -23.64 14.72
N PHE A 181 -6.75 -23.77 13.40
CA PHE A 181 -7.80 -23.96 12.43
C PHE A 181 -8.36 -25.38 12.52
N ASN A 182 -9.69 -25.49 12.43
CA ASN A 182 -10.36 -26.77 12.35
C ASN A 182 -9.86 -27.54 11.11
N GLU A 183 -9.47 -28.81 11.28
CA GLU A 183 -8.95 -29.67 10.20
C GLU A 183 -9.91 -29.81 9.02
N SER A 184 -11.20 -29.54 9.23
CA SER A 184 -12.24 -29.54 8.18
C SER A 184 -12.22 -28.31 7.27
N CYS A 185 -11.42 -27.29 7.57
CA CYS A 185 -11.34 -26.04 6.84
C CYS A 185 -10.02 -25.89 6.06
N ARG A 186 -10.09 -25.29 4.88
CA ARG A 186 -8.94 -24.85 4.08
C ARG A 186 -8.99 -23.34 3.89
N ILE A 187 -7.84 -22.68 3.98
CA ILE A 187 -7.75 -21.24 3.69
C ILE A 187 -7.73 -21.07 2.17
N GLU A 188 -8.71 -20.36 1.64
CA GLU A 188 -8.84 -20.06 0.21
C GLU A 188 -8.21 -18.70 -0.16
N ALA A 189 -8.33 -17.71 0.74
CA ALA A 189 -7.82 -16.36 0.51
C ALA A 189 -7.49 -15.64 1.82
N GLN A 190 -6.64 -14.61 1.73
CA GLN A 190 -6.30 -13.72 2.85
C GLN A 190 -6.22 -12.29 2.37
N PHE A 191 -6.94 -11.35 2.98
CA PHE A 191 -6.91 -9.97 2.54
C PHE A 191 -6.80 -8.98 3.72
N PRO A 192 -6.12 -7.84 3.51
CA PRO A 192 -6.08 -6.77 4.50
C PRO A 192 -7.43 -6.04 4.59
N ILE A 193 -7.77 -5.60 5.80
CA ILE A 193 -9.00 -4.86 6.08
C ILE A 193 -8.82 -3.91 7.26
N MET A 194 -9.40 -2.71 7.19
CA MET A 194 -9.46 -1.78 8.32
C MET A 194 -10.61 -2.13 9.27
N LEU A 195 -10.41 -3.19 10.06
CA LEU A 195 -11.39 -3.68 11.02
C LEU A 195 -10.70 -4.25 12.26
N SER A 196 -11.28 -4.04 13.44
CA SER A 196 -10.75 -4.53 14.72
C SER A 196 -11.62 -5.60 15.40
N ASN A 197 -12.89 -5.72 15.01
CA ASN A 197 -13.84 -6.68 15.56
C ASN A 197 -14.88 -7.07 14.50
N ILE A 198 -15.23 -8.36 14.45
CA ILE A 198 -16.27 -8.92 13.57
C ILE A 198 -17.55 -9.33 14.31
N SER A 199 -17.58 -9.22 15.63
CA SER A 199 -18.72 -9.63 16.46
C SER A 199 -19.99 -8.93 16.00
N GLY A 200 -20.99 -9.72 15.58
CA GLY A 200 -22.28 -9.21 15.12
C GLY A 200 -22.31 -8.71 13.68
N LEU A 201 -21.23 -8.83 12.91
CA LEU A 201 -21.21 -8.45 11.50
C LEU A 201 -21.72 -9.58 10.60
N SER A 202 -22.46 -9.20 9.56
CA SER A 202 -22.78 -10.07 8.43
C SER A 202 -21.64 -10.08 7.40
N ALA A 203 -21.69 -11.01 6.44
CA ALA A 203 -20.77 -11.02 5.31
C ALA A 203 -20.84 -9.72 4.48
N SER A 204 -22.05 -9.18 4.30
CA SER A 204 -22.25 -7.90 3.63
C SER A 204 -21.60 -6.74 4.39
N ASP A 205 -21.65 -6.74 5.72
CA ASP A 205 -20.98 -5.71 6.53
C ASP A 205 -19.45 -5.80 6.37
N ILE A 206 -18.89 -7.01 6.38
CA ILE A 206 -17.47 -7.24 6.11
C ILE A 206 -17.12 -6.75 4.70
N TYR A 207 -17.96 -7.04 3.70
CA TYR A 207 -17.75 -6.59 2.33
C TYR A 207 -17.78 -5.06 2.20
N LEU A 208 -18.71 -4.39 2.88
CA LEU A 208 -18.75 -2.92 2.94
C LEU A 208 -17.47 -2.35 3.56
N LYS A 209 -16.90 -3.02 4.57
CA LYS A 209 -15.60 -2.65 5.14
C LYS A 209 -14.44 -2.87 4.17
N MET A 210 -14.49 -3.90 3.34
CA MET A 210 -13.49 -4.12 2.27
C MET A 210 -13.53 -3.02 1.21
N LEU A 211 -14.73 -2.52 0.88
CA LEU A 211 -14.92 -1.39 -0.04
C LEU A 211 -14.41 -0.05 0.51
N MET A 212 -14.21 0.08 1.83
CA MET A 212 -13.54 1.24 2.44
C MET A 212 -12.02 1.22 2.23
N GLY A 213 -11.46 0.04 1.97
CA GLY A 213 -10.05 -0.19 1.68
C GLY A 213 -9.20 -0.51 2.91
N PHE A 214 -7.89 -0.43 2.72
CA PHE A 214 -6.87 -0.63 3.73
C PHE A 214 -5.71 0.34 3.54
N GLU A 215 -4.92 0.56 4.60
CA GLU A 215 -3.82 1.52 4.58
C GLU A 215 -2.47 0.85 4.34
N LEU A 216 -1.70 1.41 3.42
CA LEU A 216 -0.30 1.05 3.20
C LEU A 216 0.60 2.16 3.73
N THR A 217 1.71 1.77 4.33
CA THR A 217 2.80 2.62 4.81
C THR A 217 4.11 2.15 4.17
N GLY A 218 5.25 2.69 4.58
CA GLY A 218 6.58 2.17 4.20
C GLY A 218 7.48 3.18 3.51
N TRP A 219 6.92 4.21 2.87
CA TRP A 219 7.76 5.23 2.23
C TRP A 219 8.53 6.09 3.21
N ARG A 220 8.11 6.17 4.48
CA ARG A 220 8.92 6.80 5.54
C ARG A 220 10.28 6.11 5.68
N TRP A 221 10.31 4.78 5.68
CA TRP A 221 11.55 4.00 5.81
C TRP A 221 12.42 4.15 4.57
N PHE A 222 11.80 4.08 3.40
CA PHE A 222 12.48 4.31 2.12
C PHE A 222 13.10 5.71 2.06
N CYS A 223 12.31 6.74 2.39
CA CYS A 223 12.74 8.13 2.52
C CYS A 223 13.93 8.33 3.47
N SER A 224 13.87 7.70 4.65
CA SER A 224 14.93 7.80 5.67
C SER A 224 16.25 7.18 5.20
N ASN A 225 16.18 6.04 4.49
CA ASN A 225 17.36 5.37 3.95
C ASN A 225 17.98 6.11 2.76
N HIS A 226 17.18 6.85 1.99
CA HIS A 226 17.65 7.58 0.81
C HIS A 226 17.99 9.07 1.07
N ARG A 227 17.97 9.54 2.32
CA ARG A 227 18.30 10.93 2.75
C ARG A 227 17.66 12.02 1.87
N SER A 228 16.44 11.81 1.38
CA SER A 228 15.74 12.82 0.57
C SER A 228 15.12 13.88 1.48
N ILE A 229 15.54 15.14 1.31
CA ILE A 229 15.01 16.31 2.03
C ILE A 229 13.50 16.49 1.79
N LEU A 230 13.00 15.98 0.65
CA LEU A 230 11.59 16.05 0.24
C LEU A 230 10.64 15.20 1.08
N CYS A 231 11.15 14.33 1.95
CA CYS A 231 10.31 13.47 2.79
C CYS A 231 9.92 14.09 4.14
N SER A 232 10.40 15.29 4.46
CA SER A 232 10.05 15.95 5.72
C SER A 232 8.72 16.72 5.56
N SER A 233 7.79 16.51 6.50
CA SER A 233 6.52 17.25 6.58
C SER A 233 6.69 18.75 6.86
N ARG A 234 7.92 19.22 7.11
CA ARG A 234 8.27 20.65 7.18
C ARG A 234 8.50 21.25 5.78
N SER A 235 9.09 20.50 4.85
CA SER A 235 9.37 20.98 3.48
C SER A 235 8.11 21.24 2.65
N LEU A 236 6.97 20.62 2.99
CA LEU A 236 5.67 20.84 2.34
C LEU A 236 4.89 22.01 2.96
N ARG A 237 5.20 22.41 4.20
CA ARG A 237 4.55 23.54 4.87
C ARG A 237 5.14 24.90 4.50
N GLU A 238 6.38 24.94 4.02
CA GLU A 238 7.06 26.18 3.63
C GLU A 238 6.75 26.63 2.19
N LYS A 239 5.83 25.96 1.48
CA LYS A 239 5.43 26.29 0.09
C LYS A 239 3.91 26.39 -0.13
N MET A 240 3.11 26.55 0.93
CA MET A 240 1.70 26.98 0.82
C MET A 240 1.59 28.48 1.10
#